data_AF-A0A1H9RS70-F1
#
_entry.id   AF-A0A1H9RS70-F1
#
_cell.length_a   1.000
_cell.length_b   1.000
_cell.length_c   1.000
_cell.angle_alpha   90.00
_cell.angle_beta   90.00
_cell.angle_gamma   90.00
#
_symmetry.space_group_name_H-M   'P 1'
#
loop_
_entity.id
_entity.type
_entity.pdbx_description
1 polymer ?
#
loop_
_entity_poly.entity_id
_entity_poly.type
_entity_poly.pdbx_seq_one_letter_code
_entity_poly.pdbx_strand_id
1 'polypeptide(L)'
;MAIFNLIYLSCGMVGLFLLAYKIRALRSSWGSPRVVALISTVFFSAFALLFAAPANIAWINWTSGVPNFAALLVYSLVVCFAGAAFALVLYWRYPAAQAWQRVRLILVSYSTIVAAMVVLFFKSEVDEERQVDFDTYYATQPTIAVFLFIYLVATMVGCGGQAYHCWQGSRDQAISARPWLRLGLRWYCAAALFPMAFAVIKLFVLLMDWAGERSFDVLSTTAPLMASLSMIPLVIAMALPVFGPRRPSPSLWVRRWRTYFALRPLHRALVHVNPGIVLVAPGKFLNPHHRVRRQIIELNDWRWALTPYFDLSIGEAATSLARQAALPTDELAAVVEAAQLRAAGSSDGRARAPERRPTSVIVDGTDLASEHDRWVRISRAYQHSPIVDAAVADAARVQAAGGMD
;
A
#
# COMPACT_ATOMS: atom_id res chain seq x y z
N MET A 1 -16.69 36.42 -2.34
CA MET A 1 -17.55 35.22 -2.45
C MET A 1 -17.28 34.37 -3.70
N ALA A 2 -17.27 34.92 -4.92
CA ALA A 2 -17.10 34.14 -6.16
C ALA A 2 -15.79 33.32 -6.23
N ILE A 3 -14.66 33.88 -5.79
CA ILE A 3 -13.36 33.18 -5.75
C ILE A 3 -13.40 31.97 -4.81
N PHE A 4 -13.97 32.12 -3.61
CA PHE A 4 -14.13 31.02 -2.67
C PHE A 4 -15.02 29.91 -3.25
N ASN A 5 -16.17 30.26 -3.84
CA ASN A 5 -17.02 29.29 -4.53
C ASN A 5 -16.25 28.51 -5.60
N LEU A 6 -15.48 29.21 -6.44
CA LEU A 6 -14.70 28.57 -7.50
C LEU A 6 -13.66 27.60 -6.93
N ILE A 7 -12.93 27.97 -5.88
CA ILE A 7 -11.91 27.12 -5.25
C ILE A 7 -12.56 25.89 -4.60
N TYR A 8 -13.57 26.07 -3.76
CA TYR A 8 -14.23 24.99 -3.03
C TYR A 8 -14.93 24.00 -3.98
N LEU A 9 -15.68 24.50 -4.97
CA LEU A 9 -16.38 23.67 -5.94
C LEU A 9 -15.41 22.93 -6.87
N SER A 10 -14.37 23.59 -7.37
CA SER A 10 -13.38 22.92 -8.23
C SER A 10 -12.63 21.82 -7.48
N CYS A 11 -12.18 22.07 -6.25
CA CYS A 11 -11.51 21.06 -5.42
C CYS A 11 -12.45 19.89 -5.08
N GLY A 12 -13.70 20.21 -4.72
CA GLY A 12 -14.74 19.22 -4.45
C GLY A 12 -15.04 18.32 -5.65
N MET A 13 -15.19 18.91 -6.84
CA MET A 13 -15.42 18.18 -8.09
C MET A 13 -14.24 17.27 -8.46
N VAL A 14 -13.00 17.76 -8.34
CA VAL A 14 -11.81 16.93 -8.52
C VAL A 14 -11.81 15.75 -7.54
N GLY A 15 -12.17 16.00 -6.27
CA GLY A 15 -12.35 14.96 -5.26
C GLY A 15 -13.39 13.91 -5.65
N LEU A 16 -14.54 14.32 -6.18
CA LEU A 16 -15.59 13.41 -6.68
C LEU A 16 -15.14 12.60 -7.89
N PHE A 17 -14.43 13.20 -8.85
CA PHE A 17 -13.86 12.46 -9.98
C PHE A 17 -12.86 11.41 -9.53
N LEU A 18 -11.99 11.76 -8.57
CA LEU A 18 -11.04 10.83 -7.96
C LEU A 18 -11.77 9.70 -7.22
N LEU A 19 -12.83 10.02 -6.49
CA LEU A 19 -13.68 9.06 -5.79
C LEU A 19 -14.32 8.08 -6.78
N ALA A 20 -14.97 8.57 -7.83
CA ALA A 20 -15.62 7.75 -8.86
C ALA A 20 -14.62 6.83 -9.57
N TYR A 21 -13.45 7.36 -9.94
CA TYR A 21 -12.37 6.59 -10.55
C TYR A 21 -11.85 5.49 -9.60
N LYS A 22 -11.59 5.83 -8.33
CA LYS A 22 -11.07 4.88 -7.33
C LYS A 22 -12.09 3.81 -6.96
N ILE A 23 -13.36 4.18 -6.77
CA ILE A 23 -14.46 3.24 -6.48
C ILE A 23 -14.53 2.18 -7.58
N ARG A 24 -14.49 2.58 -8.86
CA ARG A 24 -14.48 1.65 -10.00
C ARG A 24 -13.24 0.77 -10.01
N ALA A 25 -12.06 1.37 -9.88
CA ALA A 25 -10.78 0.65 -9.96
C ALA A 25 -10.58 -0.35 -8.81
N LEU A 26 -11.21 -0.10 -7.65
CA LEU A 26 -11.02 -0.89 -6.45
C LEU A 26 -12.21 -1.83 -6.15
N ARG A 27 -13.20 -1.96 -7.06
CA ARG A 27 -14.39 -2.83 -6.90
C ARG A 27 -14.08 -4.25 -6.42
N SER A 28 -13.04 -4.87 -6.97
CA SER A 28 -12.62 -6.23 -6.58
C SER A 28 -11.99 -6.33 -5.18
N SER A 29 -11.75 -5.21 -4.51
CA SER A 29 -11.02 -5.10 -3.25
C SER A 29 -11.77 -4.34 -2.14
N TRP A 30 -13.09 -4.14 -2.31
CA TRP A 30 -13.93 -3.42 -1.35
C TRP A 30 -13.96 -4.05 0.04
N GLY A 31 -13.79 -5.37 0.14
CA GLY A 31 -13.69 -6.06 1.44
C GLY A 31 -12.43 -5.71 2.25
N SER A 32 -11.47 -4.99 1.66
CA SER A 32 -10.24 -4.62 2.38
C SER A 32 -10.43 -3.33 3.20
N PRO A 33 -10.17 -3.34 4.52
CA PRO A 33 -10.37 -2.17 5.38
C PRO A 33 -9.61 -0.92 4.92
N ARG A 34 -8.47 -1.11 4.25
CA ARG A 34 -7.62 -0.05 3.70
C ARG A 34 -8.30 0.71 2.56
N VAL A 35 -9.05 0.00 1.71
CA VAL A 35 -9.78 0.61 0.59
C VAL A 35 -10.98 1.38 1.12
N VAL A 36 -11.68 0.83 2.12
CA VAL A 36 -12.79 1.54 2.80
C VAL A 36 -12.28 2.84 3.42
N ALA A 37 -11.20 2.80 4.21
CA ALA A 37 -10.63 3.99 4.81
C ALA A 37 -10.22 5.04 3.75
N LEU A 38 -9.64 4.62 2.63
CA LEU A 38 -9.27 5.52 1.53
C LEU A 38 -10.50 6.19 0.90
N ILE A 39 -11.54 5.40 0.59
CA ILE A 39 -12.79 5.89 0.03
C ILE A 39 -13.45 6.87 1.00
N SER A 40 -13.49 6.54 2.30
CA SER A 40 -14.02 7.42 3.35
C SER A 40 -13.25 8.73 3.43
N THR A 41 -11.91 8.71 3.44
CA THR A 41 -11.10 9.94 3.44
C THR A 41 -11.42 10.83 2.25
N VAL A 42 -11.47 10.26 1.04
CA VAL A 42 -11.77 11.03 -0.18
C VAL A 42 -13.20 11.56 -0.15
N PHE A 43 -14.17 10.72 0.23
CA PHE A 43 -15.57 11.10 0.36
C PHE A 43 -15.75 12.28 1.32
N PHE A 44 -15.28 12.16 2.56
CA PHE A 44 -15.45 13.21 3.55
C PHE A 44 -14.75 14.50 3.14
N SER A 45 -13.54 14.43 2.58
CA SER A 45 -12.84 15.62 2.08
C SER A 45 -13.58 16.31 0.94
N ALA A 46 -14.08 15.56 -0.05
CA ALA A 46 -14.76 16.12 -1.22
C ALA A 46 -16.08 16.78 -0.81
N PHE A 47 -16.89 16.10 0.01
CA PHE A 47 -18.17 16.64 0.47
C PHE A 47 -18.00 17.81 1.44
N ALA A 48 -16.99 17.78 2.33
CA ALA A 48 -16.67 18.93 3.18
C ALA A 48 -16.38 20.18 2.33
N LEU A 49 -15.55 20.05 1.29
CA LEU A 49 -15.22 21.16 0.40
C LEU A 49 -16.43 21.64 -0.42
N LEU A 50 -17.23 20.72 -0.96
CA LEU A 50 -18.43 21.09 -1.70
C LEU A 50 -19.41 21.87 -0.83
N PHE A 51 -19.71 21.38 0.37
CA PHE A 51 -20.69 22.00 1.25
C PHE A 51 -20.16 23.27 1.92
N ALA A 52 -18.84 23.44 2.03
CA ALA A 52 -18.22 24.67 2.52
C ALA A 52 -18.27 25.83 1.50
N ALA A 53 -18.65 25.59 0.24
CA ALA A 53 -18.82 26.67 -0.72
C ALA A 53 -19.95 27.62 -0.26
N PRO A 54 -19.73 28.95 -0.15
CA PRO A 54 -20.75 29.89 0.31
C PRO A 54 -22.12 29.75 -0.37
N ALA A 55 -22.17 29.45 -1.68
CA ALA A 55 -23.42 29.21 -2.38
C ALA A 55 -24.18 27.97 -1.86
N ASN A 56 -23.44 26.91 -1.50
CA ASN A 56 -24.02 25.69 -0.96
C ASN A 56 -24.39 25.84 0.51
N ILE A 57 -23.67 26.65 1.29
CA ILE A 57 -24.03 26.99 2.68
C ILE A 57 -25.44 27.58 2.72
N ALA A 58 -25.69 28.62 1.91
CA ALA A 58 -27.00 29.26 1.81
C ALA A 58 -28.10 28.27 1.40
N TRP A 59 -27.82 27.43 0.40
CA TRP A 59 -28.76 26.43 -0.09
C TRP A 59 -29.06 25.35 0.96
N ILE A 60 -28.06 24.88 1.71
CA ILE A 60 -28.22 23.88 2.78
C ILE A 60 -29.07 24.46 3.92
N ASN A 61 -28.77 25.67 4.37
CA ASN A 61 -29.53 26.33 5.45
C ASN A 61 -30.99 26.55 5.05
N TRP A 62 -31.22 26.98 3.80
CA TRP A 62 -32.57 27.19 3.28
C TRP A 62 -33.35 25.87 3.16
N THR A 63 -32.72 24.80 2.66
CA THR A 63 -33.39 23.49 2.49
C THR A 63 -33.61 22.74 3.80
N SER A 64 -32.72 22.89 4.78
CA SER A 64 -32.90 22.28 6.11
C SER A 64 -33.94 23.01 6.95
N GLY A 65 -34.19 24.30 6.68
CA GLY A 65 -35.03 25.18 7.50
C GLY A 65 -34.41 25.51 8.86
N VAL A 66 -33.15 25.14 9.08
CA VAL A 66 -32.41 25.35 10.34
C VAL A 66 -31.25 26.31 10.06
N PRO A 67 -31.22 27.51 10.66
CA PRO A 67 -30.11 28.45 10.51
C PRO A 67 -28.77 27.80 10.87
N ASN A 68 -27.73 28.10 10.11
CA ASN A 68 -26.36 27.59 10.32
C ASN A 68 -26.18 26.06 10.27
N PHE A 69 -27.17 25.28 9.83
CA PHE A 69 -27.07 23.83 9.73
C PHE A 69 -25.90 23.37 8.83
N ALA A 70 -25.58 24.15 7.80
CA ALA A 70 -24.42 23.92 6.96
C ALA A 70 -23.10 23.88 7.75
N ALA A 71 -22.95 24.71 8.79
CA ALA A 71 -21.74 24.73 9.63
C ALA A 71 -21.59 23.40 10.40
N LEU A 72 -22.67 22.91 11.03
CA LEU A 72 -22.69 21.60 11.68
C LEU A 72 -22.30 20.49 10.71
N LEU A 73 -22.89 20.49 9.51
CA LEU A 73 -22.64 19.47 8.49
C LEU A 73 -21.18 19.50 8.01
N VAL A 74 -20.67 20.67 7.64
CA VAL A 74 -19.29 20.83 7.16
C VAL A 74 -18.28 20.43 8.23
N TYR A 75 -18.46 20.88 9.48
CA TYR A 75 -17.51 20.57 10.55
C TYR A 75 -17.55 19.09 10.91
N SER A 76 -18.73 18.46 10.90
CA SER A 76 -18.85 17.00 11.07
C SER A 76 -18.11 16.23 9.97
N LEU A 77 -18.20 16.67 8.71
CA LEU A 77 -17.46 16.07 7.60
C LEU A 77 -15.95 16.26 7.75
N VAL A 78 -15.48 17.41 8.23
CA VAL A 78 -14.06 17.65 8.51
C VAL A 78 -13.54 16.76 9.64
N VAL A 79 -14.30 16.59 10.73
CA VAL A 79 -13.97 15.63 11.80
C VAL A 79 -13.89 14.20 11.26
N CYS A 80 -14.90 13.78 10.49
CA CYS A 80 -14.90 12.46 9.85
C CYS A 80 -13.72 12.25 8.90
N PHE A 81 -13.35 13.28 8.12
CA PHE A 81 -12.17 13.28 7.27
C PHE A 81 -10.90 13.08 8.11
N ALA A 82 -10.70 13.85 9.18
CA ALA A 82 -9.51 13.76 10.02
C ALA A 82 -9.36 12.37 10.65
N GLY A 83 -10.45 11.80 11.17
CA GLY A 83 -10.47 10.43 11.69
C GLY A 83 -10.20 9.38 10.62
N ALA A 84 -10.83 9.49 9.44
CA ALA A 84 -10.62 8.56 8.33
C ALA A 84 -9.20 8.62 7.78
N ALA A 85 -8.63 9.82 7.62
CA ALA A 85 -7.27 10.01 7.14
C ALA A 85 -6.23 9.45 8.12
N PHE A 86 -6.45 9.61 9.43
CA PHE A 86 -5.62 8.98 10.45
C PHE A 86 -5.72 7.46 10.39
N ALA A 87 -6.94 6.91 10.33
CA ALA A 87 -7.16 5.47 10.21
C ALA A 87 -6.51 4.87 8.95
N LEU A 88 -6.59 5.57 7.81
CA LEU A 88 -5.97 5.17 6.55
C LEU A 88 -4.45 4.97 6.69
N VAL A 89 -3.76 5.91 7.36
CA VAL A 89 -2.31 5.81 7.54
C VAL A 89 -1.93 4.64 8.47
N LEU A 90 -2.73 4.38 9.52
CA LEU A 90 -2.52 3.20 10.36
C LEU A 90 -2.64 1.91 9.56
N TYR A 91 -3.62 1.83 8.67
CA TYR A 91 -3.81 0.71 7.75
C TYR A 91 -2.71 0.56 6.68
N TRP A 92 -1.98 1.64 6.37
CA TRP A 92 -0.79 1.56 5.52
C TRP A 92 0.43 1.07 6.28
N ARG A 93 0.52 1.36 7.57
CA ARG A 93 1.71 1.10 8.38
C ARG A 93 1.71 -0.25 9.09
N TYR A 94 0.53 -0.73 9.47
CA TYR A 94 0.40 -1.96 10.26
C TYR A 94 -0.44 -3.01 9.52
N PRO A 95 -0.21 -4.31 9.79
CA PRO A 95 -1.12 -5.37 9.34
C PRO A 95 -2.54 -5.09 9.83
N ALA A 96 -3.55 -5.47 9.03
CA ALA A 96 -4.95 -5.09 9.27
C ALA A 96 -5.46 -5.45 10.68
N ALA A 97 -5.09 -6.62 11.22
CA ALA A 97 -5.48 -7.03 12.56
C ALA A 97 -4.91 -6.12 13.67
N GLN A 98 -3.65 -5.69 13.54
CA GLN A 98 -3.01 -4.77 14.49
C GLN A 98 -3.53 -3.34 14.33
N ALA A 99 -3.73 -2.89 13.08
CA ALA A 99 -4.30 -1.58 12.79
C ALA A 99 -5.73 -1.44 13.35
N TRP A 100 -6.55 -2.50 13.23
CA TRP A 100 -7.95 -2.47 13.63
C TRP A 100 -8.18 -2.09 15.09
N GLN A 101 -7.31 -2.57 16.00
CA GLN A 101 -7.44 -2.25 17.43
C GLN A 101 -7.32 -0.75 17.73
N ARG A 102 -6.53 -0.02 16.93
CA ARG A 102 -6.37 1.44 17.03
C ARG A 102 -7.46 2.16 16.23
N VAL A 103 -7.77 1.66 15.03
CA VAL A 103 -8.79 2.24 14.17
C VAL A 103 -10.18 2.18 14.80
N ARG A 104 -10.54 1.09 15.51
CA ARG A 104 -11.82 1.03 16.22
C ARG A 104 -11.95 2.13 17.28
N LEU A 105 -10.86 2.47 17.97
CA LEU A 105 -10.86 3.55 18.96
C LEU A 105 -11.04 4.90 18.26
N ILE A 106 -10.36 5.12 17.13
CA ILE A 106 -10.57 6.32 16.30
C ILE A 106 -12.02 6.41 15.86
N LEU A 107 -12.60 5.33 15.34
CA LEU A 107 -13.99 5.31 14.88
C LEU A 107 -14.97 5.66 16.02
N VAL A 108 -14.82 5.03 17.19
CA VAL A 108 -15.67 5.33 18.35
C VAL A 108 -15.48 6.78 18.79
N SER A 109 -14.24 7.22 19.02
CA SER A 109 -13.96 8.58 19.50
C SER A 109 -14.47 9.65 18.55
N TYR A 110 -14.22 9.53 17.24
CA TYR A 110 -14.66 10.52 16.26
C TYR A 110 -16.18 10.49 16.04
N SER A 111 -16.82 9.31 16.13
CA SER A 111 -18.29 9.22 16.10
C SER A 111 -18.92 9.88 17.32
N THR A 112 -18.32 9.69 18.50
CA THR A 112 -18.76 10.36 19.74
C THR A 112 -18.60 11.87 19.65
N ILE A 113 -17.50 12.37 19.06
CA ILE A 113 -17.29 13.80 18.83
C ILE A 113 -18.37 14.38 17.92
N VAL A 114 -18.67 13.71 16.80
CA VAL A 114 -19.75 14.15 15.89
C VAL A 114 -21.10 14.14 16.59
N ALA A 115 -21.41 13.10 17.37
CA ALA A 115 -22.65 13.03 18.15
C ALA A 115 -22.73 14.18 19.18
N ALA A 116 -21.64 14.46 19.89
CA ALA A 116 -21.57 15.57 20.84
C ALA A 116 -21.76 16.93 20.12
N MET A 117 -21.14 17.11 18.95
CA MET A 117 -21.31 18.30 18.13
C MET A 117 -22.78 18.53 17.73
N VAL A 118 -23.46 17.47 17.28
CA VAL A 118 -24.90 17.52 16.94
C VAL A 118 -25.72 17.93 18.16
N VAL A 119 -25.49 17.31 19.32
CA VAL A 119 -26.24 17.63 20.56
C VAL A 119 -25.99 19.08 21.00
N LEU A 120 -24.76 19.56 20.95
CA LEU A 120 -24.42 20.93 21.32
C LEU A 120 -25.06 21.95 20.39
N PHE A 121 -25.06 21.68 19.08
CA PHE A 121 -25.68 22.56 18.08
C PHE A 121 -27.20 22.68 18.30
N PHE A 122 -27.92 21.58 18.46
CA PHE A 122 -29.39 21.64 18.68
C PHE A 122 -29.79 22.20 20.05
N LYS A 123 -28.84 22.29 21.00
CA LYS A 123 -29.04 23.00 22.28
C LYS A 123 -28.66 24.48 22.23
N SER A 124 -28.10 24.95 21.12
CA SER A 124 -27.64 26.33 20.98
C SER A 124 -28.72 27.25 20.39
N GLU A 125 -28.66 28.52 20.77
CA GLU A 125 -29.50 29.60 20.24
C GLU A 125 -28.71 30.27 19.09
N VAL A 126 -28.78 29.70 17.89
CA VAL A 126 -28.02 30.14 16.70
C VAL A 126 -28.95 30.70 15.63
N ASP A 127 -29.76 31.69 16.02
CA ASP A 127 -30.86 32.21 15.19
C ASP A 127 -30.39 33.09 14.03
N GLU A 128 -29.24 33.77 14.17
CA GLU A 128 -28.65 34.57 13.09
C GLU A 128 -27.76 33.71 12.17
N GLU A 129 -28.14 33.61 10.90
CA GLU A 129 -27.34 32.91 9.89
C GLU A 129 -26.03 33.64 9.60
N ARG A 130 -24.89 32.97 9.85
CA ARG A 130 -23.53 33.48 9.58
C ARG A 130 -22.81 32.52 8.63
N GLN A 131 -22.42 33.03 7.46
CA GLN A 131 -21.78 32.19 6.42
C GLN A 131 -20.25 32.18 6.49
N VAL A 132 -19.63 33.21 7.07
CA VAL A 132 -18.17 33.44 6.99
C VAL A 132 -17.53 33.49 8.37
N ASP A 133 -18.21 34.12 9.33
CA ASP A 133 -17.69 34.45 10.65
C ASP A 133 -18.46 33.76 11.78
N PHE A 134 -19.15 32.65 11.47
CA PHE A 134 -19.83 31.82 12.46
C PHE A 134 -18.95 31.52 13.69
N ASP A 135 -17.68 31.20 13.43
CA ASP A 135 -16.71 30.79 14.46
C ASP A 135 -16.38 31.89 15.47
N THR A 136 -16.29 33.15 15.03
CA THR A 136 -15.96 34.31 15.88
C THR A 136 -17.22 34.95 16.45
N TYR A 137 -18.31 34.97 15.68
CA TYR A 137 -19.60 35.52 16.12
C TYR A 137 -20.18 34.74 17.30
N TYR A 138 -20.22 33.40 17.21
CA TYR A 138 -20.75 32.52 18.27
C TYR A 138 -19.65 32.00 19.21
N ALA A 139 -18.45 32.56 19.18
CA ALA A 139 -17.32 32.12 20.00
C ALA A 139 -17.61 32.13 21.51
N THR A 140 -18.42 33.08 21.99
CA THR A 140 -18.77 33.25 23.41
C THR A 140 -20.06 32.54 23.81
N GLN A 141 -20.82 31.99 22.86
CA GLN A 141 -22.00 31.19 23.17
C GLN A 141 -21.55 29.82 23.73
N PRO A 142 -21.88 29.46 24.98
CA PRO A 142 -21.21 28.33 25.65
C PRO A 142 -21.27 26.98 24.93
N THR A 143 -22.42 26.66 24.33
CA THR A 143 -22.61 25.40 23.60
C THR A 143 -21.83 25.37 22.29
N ILE A 144 -21.85 26.47 21.52
CA ILE A 144 -21.08 26.59 20.27
C ILE A 144 -19.58 26.71 20.54
N ALA A 145 -19.17 27.42 21.60
CA ALA A 145 -17.79 27.50 22.04
C ALA A 145 -17.17 26.12 22.27
N VAL A 146 -17.87 25.25 23.02
CA VAL A 146 -17.45 23.86 23.26
C VAL A 146 -17.47 23.07 21.96
N PHE A 147 -18.49 23.24 21.13
CA PHE A 147 -18.60 22.60 19.81
C PHE A 147 -17.40 22.94 18.90
N LEU A 148 -17.01 24.21 18.81
CA LEU A 148 -15.86 24.67 18.03
C LEU A 148 -14.57 24.11 18.61
N PHE A 149 -14.41 24.13 19.93
CA PHE A 149 -13.25 23.60 20.62
C PHE A 149 -13.04 22.11 20.32
N ILE A 150 -14.06 21.26 20.50
CA ILE A 150 -13.94 19.81 20.26
C ILE A 150 -13.69 19.51 18.77
N TYR A 151 -14.30 20.26 17.86
CA TYR A 151 -14.08 20.15 16.43
C TYR A 151 -12.61 20.45 16.06
N LEU A 152 -12.07 21.57 16.56
CA LEU A 152 -10.71 22.02 16.26
C LEU A 152 -9.68 21.07 16.84
N VAL A 153 -9.87 20.64 18.09
CA VAL A 153 -9.00 19.67 18.74
C VAL A 153 -9.03 18.32 18.01
N ALA A 154 -10.21 17.81 17.64
CA ALA A 154 -10.33 16.56 16.90
C ALA A 154 -9.64 16.62 15.52
N THR A 155 -9.76 17.76 14.84
CA THR A 155 -9.10 18.02 13.56
C THR A 155 -7.58 18.05 13.74
N MET A 156 -7.08 18.79 14.73
CA MET A 156 -5.65 18.87 15.07
C MET A 156 -5.06 17.48 15.41
N VAL A 157 -5.74 16.70 16.24
CA VAL A 157 -5.30 15.34 16.62
C VAL A 157 -5.28 14.41 15.43
N GLY A 158 -6.31 14.43 14.58
CA GLY A 158 -6.42 13.52 13.43
C GLY A 158 -5.38 13.82 12.36
N CYS A 159 -5.27 15.09 11.97
CA CYS A 159 -4.26 15.54 11.01
C CYS A 159 -2.84 15.42 11.56
N GLY A 160 -2.63 15.69 12.86
CA GLY A 160 -1.36 15.48 13.54
C GLY A 160 -0.95 14.00 13.59
N GLY A 161 -1.88 13.11 13.91
CA GLY A 161 -1.67 11.66 13.86
C GLY A 161 -1.34 11.17 12.45
N GLN A 162 -2.09 11.64 11.44
CA GLN A 162 -1.78 11.40 10.03
C GLN A 162 -0.35 11.85 9.69
N ALA A 163 0.02 13.09 10.00
CA ALA A 163 1.34 13.64 9.72
C ALA A 163 2.45 12.83 10.41
N TYR A 164 2.31 12.58 11.70
CA TYR A 164 3.26 11.83 12.51
C TYR A 164 3.51 10.43 11.93
N HIS A 165 2.45 9.67 11.64
CA HIS A 165 2.62 8.31 11.13
C HIS A 165 3.16 8.28 9.69
N CYS A 166 2.84 9.28 8.86
CA CYS A 166 3.44 9.41 7.53
C CYS A 166 4.93 9.75 7.60
N TRP A 167 5.30 10.69 8.48
CA TRP A 167 6.69 11.07 8.71
C TRP A 167 7.51 9.87 9.17
N GLN A 168 7.04 9.18 10.21
CA GLN A 168 7.65 7.97 10.73
C GLN A 168 7.72 6.86 9.68
N GLY A 169 6.66 6.62 8.91
CA GLY A 169 6.68 5.67 7.79
C GLY A 169 7.69 6.04 6.71
N SER A 170 7.92 7.34 6.47
CA SER A 170 8.95 7.80 5.54
C SER A 170 10.39 7.55 6.03
N ARG A 171 10.58 7.30 7.34
CA ARG A 171 11.87 6.96 7.96
C ARG A 171 12.09 5.46 8.10
N ASP A 172 11.05 4.65 7.89
CA ASP A 172 11.14 3.19 7.93
C ASP A 172 12.11 2.70 6.84
N GLN A 173 12.96 1.74 7.19
CA GLN A 173 14.00 1.19 6.31
C GLN A 173 13.39 0.44 5.12
N ALA A 174 12.29 -0.28 5.33
CA ALA A 174 11.60 -1.02 4.27
C ALA A 174 10.98 -0.08 3.21
N ILE A 175 10.50 1.09 3.64
CA ILE A 175 9.92 2.12 2.77
C ILE A 175 11.01 3.00 2.15
N SER A 176 12.13 3.22 2.86
CA SER A 176 13.27 3.99 2.37
C SER A 176 13.93 3.38 1.15
N ALA A 177 13.84 2.05 0.98
CA ALA A 177 14.26 1.35 -0.24
C ALA A 177 13.44 1.74 -1.49
N ARG A 178 12.29 2.42 -1.32
CA ARG A 178 11.38 2.88 -2.38
C ARG A 178 11.30 4.41 -2.37
N PRO A 179 12.23 5.13 -3.03
CA PRO A 179 12.38 6.58 -2.86
C PRO A 179 11.13 7.37 -3.24
N TRP A 180 10.38 6.93 -4.25
CA TRP A 180 9.15 7.56 -4.71
C TRP A 180 7.98 7.37 -3.75
N LEU A 181 7.89 6.21 -3.10
CA LEU A 181 6.90 5.96 -2.06
C LEU A 181 7.22 6.79 -0.82
N ARG A 182 8.50 6.85 -0.43
CA ARG A 182 8.97 7.72 0.65
C ARG A 182 8.65 9.19 0.37
N LEU A 183 8.90 9.66 -0.85
CA LEU A 183 8.60 11.03 -1.24
C LEU A 183 7.08 11.30 -1.22
N GLY A 184 6.28 10.37 -1.74
CA GLY A 184 4.82 10.43 -1.66
C GLY A 184 4.30 10.55 -0.23
N LEU A 185 4.85 9.76 0.71
CA LEU A 185 4.50 9.85 2.14
C LEU A 185 4.90 11.18 2.78
N ARG A 186 6.04 11.76 2.39
CA ARG A 186 6.46 13.09 2.88
C ARG A 186 5.55 14.20 2.39
N TRP A 187 5.13 14.14 1.13
CA TRP A 187 4.14 15.08 0.59
C TRP A 187 2.77 14.88 1.24
N TYR A 188 2.37 13.65 1.51
CA TYR A 188 1.12 13.37 2.23
C TYR A 188 1.18 13.84 3.69
N CYS A 189 2.34 13.74 4.34
CA CYS A 189 2.61 14.37 5.63
C CYS A 189 2.49 15.88 5.55
N ALA A 190 3.13 16.52 4.55
CA ALA A 190 3.04 17.96 4.35
C ALA A 190 1.59 18.43 4.14
N ALA A 191 0.79 17.67 3.39
CA ALA A 191 -0.64 17.97 3.18
C ALA A 191 -1.43 18.01 4.49
N ALA A 192 -1.12 17.14 5.45
CA ALA A 192 -1.78 17.12 6.75
C ALA A 192 -1.41 18.30 7.67
N LEU A 193 -0.26 18.95 7.44
CA LEU A 193 0.17 20.09 8.26
C LEU A 193 -0.66 21.35 8.03
N PHE A 194 -1.22 21.53 6.83
CA PHE A 194 -2.08 22.67 6.49
C PHE A 194 -3.39 22.72 7.28
N PRO A 195 -4.25 21.68 7.29
CA PRO A 195 -5.46 21.66 8.14
C PRO A 195 -5.11 21.66 9.63
N MET A 196 -3.96 21.09 10.03
CA MET A 196 -3.48 21.18 11.41
C MET A 196 -3.13 22.63 11.80
N ALA A 197 -2.40 23.35 10.96
CA ALA A 197 -2.07 24.76 11.19
C ALA A 197 -3.33 25.64 11.19
N PHE A 198 -4.29 25.36 10.31
CA PHE A 198 -5.62 25.99 10.33
C PHE A 198 -6.30 25.78 11.69
N ALA A 199 -6.32 24.55 12.20
CA ALA A 199 -6.96 24.23 13.47
C ALA A 199 -6.28 24.93 14.65
N VAL A 200 -4.94 25.01 14.65
CA VAL A 200 -4.16 25.74 15.67
C VAL A 200 -4.50 27.22 15.65
N ILE A 201 -4.56 27.84 14.47
CA ILE A 201 -4.92 29.26 14.33
C ILE A 201 -6.34 29.53 14.83
N LYS A 202 -7.31 28.74 14.39
CA LYS A 202 -8.71 28.89 14.81
C LYS A 202 -8.88 28.66 16.31
N LEU A 203 -8.16 27.71 16.89
CA LEU A 203 -8.18 27.46 18.32
C LEU A 203 -7.57 28.62 19.10
N PHE A 204 -6.48 29.21 18.60
CA PHE A 204 -5.90 30.42 19.18
C PHE A 204 -6.90 31.58 19.16
N VAL A 205 -7.56 31.84 18.03
CA VAL A 205 -8.57 32.92 17.94
C VAL A 205 -9.74 32.66 18.89
N LEU A 206 -10.27 31.43 18.92
CA LEU A 206 -11.35 31.06 19.84
C LEU A 206 -10.98 31.32 21.31
N LEU A 207 -9.74 31.01 21.71
CA LEU A 207 -9.25 31.27 23.07
C LEU A 207 -9.06 32.77 23.35
N MET A 208 -8.67 33.57 22.35
CA MET A 208 -8.58 35.03 22.49
C MET A 208 -9.98 35.66 22.59
N ASP A 209 -10.95 35.16 21.83
CA ASP A 209 -12.35 35.59 21.94
C ASP A 209 -12.92 35.32 23.34
N TRP A 210 -12.56 34.20 23.95
CA TRP A 210 -12.92 33.89 25.34
C TRP A 210 -12.25 34.82 26.36
N ALA A 211 -11.06 35.33 26.04
CA ALA A 211 -10.38 36.36 26.83
C ALA A 211 -10.92 37.78 26.56
N GLY A 212 -11.87 37.94 25.65
CA GLY A 212 -12.46 39.23 25.27
C GLY A 212 -11.66 40.00 24.21
N GLU A 213 -10.63 39.41 23.60
CA GLU A 213 -9.74 40.05 22.63
C GLU A 213 -10.08 39.64 21.19
N ARG A 214 -10.79 40.51 20.47
CA ARG A 214 -11.29 40.26 19.10
C ARG A 214 -10.38 40.79 17.98
N SER A 215 -9.21 41.34 18.30
CA SER A 215 -8.28 41.87 17.27
C SER A 215 -7.78 40.81 16.27
N PHE A 216 -7.94 39.52 16.59
CA PHE A 216 -7.46 38.40 15.78
C PHE A 216 -8.53 37.78 14.85
N ASP A 217 -9.75 38.31 14.78
CA ASP A 217 -10.84 37.78 13.92
C ASP A 217 -10.47 37.71 12.42
N VAL A 218 -9.64 38.64 11.96
CA VAL A 218 -9.12 38.65 10.57
C VAL A 218 -8.32 37.38 10.28
N LEU A 219 -7.60 36.86 11.28
CA LEU A 219 -6.83 35.62 11.15
C LEU A 219 -7.76 34.41 11.02
N SER A 220 -8.88 34.39 11.75
CA SER A 220 -9.94 33.37 11.63
C SER A 220 -10.58 33.38 10.24
N THR A 221 -10.79 34.58 9.67
CA THR A 221 -11.42 34.73 8.35
C THR A 221 -10.50 34.29 7.21
N THR A 222 -9.17 34.41 7.37
CA THR A 222 -8.18 34.04 6.35
C THR A 222 -7.65 32.61 6.49
N ALA A 223 -7.73 32.01 7.68
CA ALA A 223 -7.25 30.65 7.94
C ALA A 223 -7.77 29.56 6.96
N PRO A 224 -9.04 29.58 6.49
CA PRO A 224 -9.52 28.58 5.53
C PRO A 224 -8.76 28.53 4.20
N LEU A 225 -8.12 29.64 3.79
CA LEU A 225 -7.26 29.66 2.61
C LEU A 225 -6.04 28.75 2.81
N MET A 226 -5.48 28.73 4.02
CA MET A 226 -4.35 27.85 4.35
C MET A 226 -4.76 26.37 4.29
N ALA A 227 -5.96 26.03 4.78
CA ALA A 227 -6.48 24.67 4.64
C ALA A 227 -6.65 24.27 3.16
N SER A 228 -7.07 25.20 2.30
CA SER A 228 -7.24 24.97 0.86
C SER A 228 -5.91 24.71 0.14
N LEU A 229 -4.80 25.31 0.60
CA LEU A 229 -3.46 25.07 0.06
C LEU A 229 -2.97 23.62 0.27
N SER A 230 -3.59 22.85 1.17
CA SER A 230 -3.30 21.42 1.38
C SER A 230 -3.48 20.56 0.12
N MET A 231 -4.26 21.04 -0.86
CA MET A 231 -4.54 20.30 -2.09
C MET A 231 -3.28 20.12 -2.95
N ILE A 232 -2.37 21.10 -2.96
CA ILE A 232 -1.12 21.03 -3.73
C ILE A 232 -0.24 19.85 -3.28
N PRO A 233 0.19 19.77 -2.01
CA PRO A 233 0.98 18.64 -1.54
C PRO A 233 0.21 17.31 -1.61
N LEU A 234 -1.11 17.32 -1.45
CA LEU A 234 -1.95 16.12 -1.58
C LEU A 234 -1.94 15.55 -3.02
N VAL A 235 -2.12 16.41 -4.03
CA VAL A 235 -2.08 16.01 -5.44
C VAL A 235 -0.70 15.45 -5.80
N ILE A 236 0.37 16.11 -5.35
CA ILE A 236 1.75 15.63 -5.54
C ILE A 236 1.94 14.27 -4.88
N ALA A 237 1.49 14.11 -3.63
CA ALA A 237 1.58 12.85 -2.89
C ALA A 237 0.90 11.67 -3.60
N MET A 238 -0.25 11.92 -4.23
CA MET A 238 -1.01 10.90 -4.97
C MET A 238 -0.45 10.64 -6.36
N ALA A 239 0.14 11.65 -7.01
CA ALA A 239 0.76 11.53 -8.33
C ALA A 239 2.10 10.76 -8.27
N LEU A 240 2.91 10.99 -7.25
CA LEU A 240 4.27 10.44 -7.16
C LEU A 240 4.34 8.89 -7.20
N PRO A 241 3.47 8.11 -6.54
CA PRO A 241 3.47 6.65 -6.68
C PRO A 241 3.04 6.16 -8.07
N VAL A 242 2.25 6.97 -8.80
CA VAL A 242 1.73 6.67 -10.14
C VAL A 242 2.81 6.95 -11.20
N PHE A 243 3.53 8.05 -11.05
CA PHE A 243 4.61 8.46 -11.97
C PHE A 243 6.01 8.01 -11.54
N GLY A 244 6.16 7.51 -10.30
CA GLY A 244 7.33 6.77 -9.84
C GLY A 244 7.62 5.59 -10.78
N PRO A 245 8.81 4.95 -10.68
CA PRO A 245 9.53 4.37 -11.81
C PRO A 245 8.80 3.12 -12.35
N ARG A 246 7.73 3.38 -13.10
CA ARG A 246 7.14 2.51 -14.11
C ARG A 246 8.03 2.50 -15.35
N ARG A 247 8.94 3.47 -15.46
CA ARG A 247 10.14 3.32 -16.29
C ARG A 247 11.15 2.53 -15.47
N PRO A 248 11.34 1.23 -15.72
CA PRO A 248 12.42 0.50 -15.09
C PRO A 248 13.69 1.29 -15.43
N SER A 249 14.47 1.66 -14.40
CA SER A 249 15.80 2.19 -14.65
C SER A 249 16.48 1.30 -15.70
N PRO A 250 17.14 1.86 -16.72
CA PRO A 250 17.76 1.06 -17.78
C PRO A 250 18.61 -0.08 -17.20
N SER A 251 19.30 0.16 -16.07
CA SER A 251 20.07 -0.84 -15.35
C SER A 251 19.21 -1.98 -14.77
N LEU A 252 18.04 -1.67 -14.18
CA LEU A 252 17.07 -2.67 -13.70
C LEU A 252 16.46 -3.48 -14.83
N TRP A 253 16.16 -2.84 -15.96
CA TRP A 253 15.62 -3.49 -17.14
C TRP A 253 16.63 -4.47 -17.74
N VAL A 254 17.88 -4.03 -17.92
CA VAL A 254 19.01 -4.86 -18.34
C VAL A 254 19.24 -6.02 -17.36
N ARG A 255 19.24 -5.76 -16.04
CA ARG A 255 19.42 -6.80 -15.03
C ARG A 255 18.35 -7.88 -15.14
N ARG A 256 17.08 -7.50 -15.31
CA ARG A 256 15.98 -8.47 -15.44
C ARG A 256 16.04 -9.28 -16.73
N TRP A 257 16.47 -8.68 -17.83
CA TRP A 257 16.74 -9.45 -19.05
C TRP A 257 17.90 -10.42 -18.87
N ARG A 258 18.98 -10.00 -18.20
CA ARG A 258 20.08 -10.92 -17.84
C ARG A 258 19.57 -12.09 -17.00
N THR A 259 18.74 -11.84 -15.97
CA THR A 259 18.11 -12.90 -15.18
C THR A 259 17.24 -13.82 -16.04
N TYR A 260 16.39 -13.26 -16.91
CA TYR A 260 15.56 -14.04 -17.84
C TYR A 260 16.41 -14.96 -18.73
N PHE A 261 17.48 -14.43 -19.34
CA PHE A 261 18.36 -15.22 -20.18
C PHE A 261 19.18 -16.24 -19.38
N ALA A 262 19.54 -15.95 -18.13
CA ALA A 262 20.19 -16.91 -17.25
C ALA A 262 19.27 -18.08 -16.86
N LEU A 263 17.97 -17.85 -16.68
CA LEU A 263 16.98 -18.90 -16.35
C LEU A 263 16.46 -19.65 -17.58
N ARG A 264 16.54 -19.04 -18.77
CA ARG A 264 15.97 -19.58 -20.01
C ARG A 264 16.42 -21.00 -20.36
N PRO A 265 17.69 -21.42 -20.19
CA PRO A 265 18.09 -22.77 -20.59
C PRO A 265 17.53 -23.83 -19.65
N LEU A 266 17.54 -23.61 -18.33
CA LEU A 266 16.86 -24.48 -17.37
C LEU A 266 15.35 -24.55 -17.66
N HIS A 267 14.73 -23.39 -17.90
CA HIS A 267 13.32 -23.32 -18.25
C HIS A 267 13.00 -24.19 -19.47
N ARG A 268 13.74 -24.03 -20.58
CA ARG A 268 13.60 -24.86 -21.79
C ARG A 268 13.80 -26.35 -21.53
N ALA A 269 14.73 -26.71 -20.66
CA ALA A 269 15.03 -28.09 -20.31
C ALA A 269 13.91 -28.76 -19.48
N LEU A 270 13.02 -27.98 -18.85
CA LEU A 270 11.93 -28.49 -18.01
C LEU A 270 10.52 -28.24 -18.58
N VAL A 271 10.39 -27.52 -19.70
CA VAL A 271 9.08 -27.25 -20.33
C VAL A 271 8.26 -28.52 -20.58
N HIS A 272 8.91 -29.64 -20.90
CA HIS A 272 8.22 -30.91 -21.18
C HIS A 272 7.57 -31.55 -19.95
N VAL A 273 7.88 -31.10 -18.73
CA VAL A 273 7.29 -31.62 -17.49
C VAL A 273 5.80 -31.29 -17.43
N ASN A 274 5.44 -30.06 -17.79
CA ASN A 274 4.04 -29.64 -17.98
C ASN A 274 3.98 -28.44 -18.92
N PRO A 275 3.74 -28.64 -20.23
CA PRO A 275 3.73 -27.55 -21.21
C PRO A 275 2.50 -26.63 -21.05
N GLY A 276 1.40 -27.14 -20.48
CA GLY A 276 0.13 -26.40 -20.35
C GLY A 276 0.19 -25.24 -19.35
N ILE A 277 1.23 -25.19 -18.51
CA ILE A 277 1.43 -24.11 -17.54
C ILE A 277 2.20 -22.91 -18.11
N VAL A 278 2.79 -23.02 -19.31
CA VAL A 278 3.56 -21.91 -19.88
C VAL A 278 2.62 -20.79 -20.33
N LEU A 279 2.64 -19.64 -19.66
CA LEU A 279 1.68 -18.55 -19.91
C LEU A 279 2.33 -17.18 -20.02
N VAL A 280 2.10 -16.49 -21.14
CA VAL A 280 2.46 -15.08 -21.30
C VAL A 280 1.20 -14.25 -21.46
N ALA A 281 0.95 -13.34 -20.52
CA ALA A 281 -0.21 -12.46 -20.60
C ALA A 281 -0.15 -11.59 -21.88
N PRO A 282 -1.28 -11.37 -22.59
CA PRO A 282 -1.33 -10.51 -23.76
C PRO A 282 -0.71 -9.13 -23.49
N GLY A 283 0.14 -8.65 -24.41
CA GLY A 283 0.82 -7.36 -24.28
C GLY A 283 1.97 -7.30 -23.25
N LYS A 284 2.38 -8.43 -22.64
CA LYS A 284 3.49 -8.50 -21.66
C LYS A 284 4.75 -9.20 -22.17
N PHE A 285 4.82 -9.51 -23.47
CA PHE A 285 5.97 -10.20 -24.09
C PHE A 285 7.31 -9.49 -23.86
N LEU A 286 7.34 -8.16 -23.97
CA LEU A 286 8.53 -7.33 -23.79
C LEU A 286 8.72 -6.82 -22.34
N ASN A 287 7.94 -7.33 -21.38
CA ASN A 287 8.04 -6.92 -19.99
C ASN A 287 8.92 -7.91 -19.21
N PRO A 288 10.20 -7.60 -18.92
CA PRO A 288 11.09 -8.54 -18.27
C PRO A 288 10.69 -8.84 -16.83
N HIS A 289 9.94 -7.96 -16.15
CA HIS A 289 9.38 -8.27 -14.83
C HIS A 289 8.37 -9.42 -14.94
N HIS A 290 7.45 -9.33 -15.90
CA HIS A 290 6.44 -10.36 -16.12
C HIS A 290 7.09 -11.69 -16.50
N ARG A 291 8.07 -11.64 -17.41
CA ARG A 291 8.77 -12.82 -17.94
C ARG A 291 9.56 -13.57 -16.84
N VAL A 292 10.37 -12.87 -16.06
CA VAL A 292 11.15 -13.49 -14.96
C VAL A 292 10.22 -14.06 -13.91
N ARG A 293 9.22 -13.29 -13.45
CA ARG A 293 8.26 -13.77 -12.45
C ARG A 293 7.54 -15.02 -12.91
N ARG A 294 7.11 -15.05 -14.17
CA ARG A 294 6.43 -16.21 -14.72
C ARG A 294 7.34 -17.43 -14.81
N GLN A 295 8.58 -17.27 -15.31
CA GLN A 295 9.54 -18.37 -15.35
C GLN A 295 9.79 -18.97 -13.97
N ILE A 296 9.88 -18.16 -12.91
CA ILE A 296 10.09 -18.66 -11.55
C ILE A 296 8.88 -19.43 -11.04
N ILE A 297 7.66 -18.96 -11.30
CA ILE A 297 6.43 -19.70 -10.95
C ILE A 297 6.42 -21.05 -11.66
N GLU A 298 6.66 -21.06 -12.98
CA GLU A 298 6.67 -22.28 -13.79
C GLU A 298 7.77 -23.25 -13.33
N LEU A 299 8.98 -22.76 -13.01
CA LEU A 299 10.08 -23.57 -12.47
C LEU A 299 9.74 -24.16 -11.09
N ASN A 300 9.12 -23.39 -10.20
CA ASN A 300 8.65 -23.89 -8.92
C ASN A 300 7.61 -25.00 -9.12
N ASP A 301 6.62 -24.78 -9.98
CA ASP A 301 5.57 -25.76 -10.28
C ASP A 301 6.15 -27.05 -10.87
N TRP A 302 7.12 -26.95 -11.78
CA TRP A 302 7.81 -28.12 -12.32
C TRP A 302 8.68 -28.83 -11.30
N ARG A 303 9.38 -28.10 -10.42
CA ARG A 303 10.12 -28.71 -9.30
C ARG A 303 9.18 -29.50 -8.39
N TRP A 304 8.03 -28.92 -8.05
CA TRP A 304 7.00 -29.61 -7.27
C TRP A 304 6.52 -30.88 -7.96
N ALA A 305 6.24 -30.81 -9.27
CA ALA A 305 5.84 -31.98 -10.06
C ALA A 305 6.93 -33.07 -10.13
N LEU A 306 8.21 -32.68 -10.13
CA LEU A 306 9.35 -33.59 -10.19
C LEU A 306 9.78 -34.15 -8.82
N THR A 307 9.32 -33.56 -7.71
CA THR A 307 9.75 -33.93 -6.34
C THR A 307 9.56 -35.44 -6.05
N PRO A 308 8.47 -36.11 -6.48
CA PRO A 308 8.31 -37.56 -6.28
C PRO A 308 9.32 -38.43 -7.04
N TYR A 309 10.01 -37.88 -8.04
CA TYR A 309 10.98 -38.59 -8.88
C TYR A 309 12.43 -38.26 -8.51
N PHE A 310 12.66 -37.45 -7.48
CA PHE A 310 14.01 -37.17 -7.01
C PHE A 310 14.61 -38.45 -6.42
N ASP A 311 15.86 -38.73 -6.79
CA ASP A 311 16.65 -39.84 -6.24
C ASP A 311 17.52 -39.34 -5.08
N LEU A 312 17.51 -40.03 -3.94
CA LEU A 312 18.33 -39.67 -2.78
C LEU A 312 19.81 -39.96 -3.06
N SER A 313 20.11 -41.05 -3.77
CA SER A 313 21.48 -41.45 -4.10
C SER A 313 22.19 -40.39 -4.96
N ILE A 314 21.47 -39.80 -5.92
CA ILE A 314 21.96 -38.68 -6.75
C ILE A 314 22.22 -37.44 -5.90
N GLY A 315 21.32 -37.16 -4.94
CA GLY A 315 21.49 -36.05 -4.00
C GLY A 315 22.73 -36.23 -3.11
N GLU A 316 22.95 -37.44 -2.61
CA GLU A 316 24.11 -37.80 -1.77
C GLU A 316 25.42 -37.77 -2.57
N ALA A 317 25.43 -38.33 -3.79
CA ALA A 317 26.58 -38.27 -4.69
C ALA A 317 26.97 -36.83 -5.03
N ALA A 318 25.99 -36.00 -5.42
CA ALA A 318 26.21 -34.58 -5.68
C ALA A 318 26.71 -33.82 -4.43
N THR A 319 26.17 -34.16 -3.25
CA THR A 319 26.61 -33.58 -1.97
C THR A 319 28.06 -33.95 -1.64
N SER A 320 28.42 -35.22 -1.82
CA SER A 320 29.78 -35.72 -1.57
C SER A 320 30.80 -35.04 -2.49
N LEU A 321 30.53 -35.01 -3.80
CA LEU A 321 31.38 -34.35 -4.79
C LEU A 321 31.49 -32.84 -4.55
N ALA A 322 30.38 -32.16 -4.19
CA ALA A 322 30.39 -30.73 -3.87
C ALA A 322 31.20 -30.42 -2.60
N ARG A 323 31.17 -31.28 -1.58
CA ARG A 323 32.00 -31.14 -0.37
C ARG A 323 33.47 -31.37 -0.67
N GLN A 324 33.81 -32.36 -1.49
CA GLN A 324 35.19 -32.61 -1.93
C GLN A 324 35.75 -31.42 -2.72
N ALA A 325 34.93 -30.78 -3.55
CA ALA A 325 35.27 -29.56 -4.26
C ALA A 325 35.24 -28.29 -3.39
N ALA A 326 34.98 -28.41 -2.08
CA ALA A 326 34.90 -27.32 -1.11
C ALA A 326 33.94 -26.18 -1.53
N LEU A 327 32.81 -26.52 -2.17
CA LEU A 327 31.84 -25.51 -2.59
C LEU A 327 31.17 -24.82 -1.39
N PRO A 328 30.91 -23.51 -1.45
CA PRO A 328 30.15 -22.81 -0.43
C PRO A 328 28.72 -23.34 -0.35
N THR A 329 28.10 -23.27 0.84
CA THR A 329 26.79 -23.86 1.15
C THR A 329 25.71 -23.55 0.11
N ASP A 330 25.68 -22.30 -0.35
CA ASP A 330 24.73 -21.78 -1.33
C ASP A 330 24.91 -22.38 -2.74
N GLU A 331 26.14 -22.69 -3.14
CA GLU A 331 26.45 -23.33 -4.42
C GLU A 331 26.28 -24.84 -4.34
N LEU A 332 26.65 -25.45 -3.21
CA LEU A 332 26.40 -26.86 -2.93
C LEU A 332 24.90 -27.17 -3.03
N ALA A 333 24.06 -26.39 -2.36
CA ALA A 333 22.61 -26.57 -2.43
C ALA A 333 22.08 -26.46 -3.87
N ALA A 334 22.60 -25.49 -4.64
CA ALA A 334 22.21 -25.30 -6.03
C ALA A 334 22.64 -26.46 -6.95
N VAL A 335 23.83 -27.03 -6.73
CA VAL A 335 24.36 -28.18 -7.48
C VAL A 335 23.55 -29.44 -7.18
N VAL A 336 23.24 -29.70 -5.92
CA VAL A 336 22.41 -30.85 -5.50
C VAL A 336 21.01 -30.76 -6.10
N GLU A 337 20.36 -29.60 -6.00
CA GLU A 337 19.02 -29.39 -6.57
C GLU A 337 19.04 -29.48 -8.11
N ALA A 338 20.08 -28.97 -8.76
CA ALA A 338 20.26 -29.10 -10.21
C ALA A 338 20.44 -30.56 -10.66
N ALA A 339 21.22 -31.37 -9.91
CA ALA A 339 21.41 -32.80 -10.20
C ALA A 339 20.10 -33.58 -10.08
N GLN A 340 19.33 -33.33 -9.02
CA GLN A 340 18.02 -33.95 -8.82
C GLN A 340 17.03 -33.55 -9.93
N LEU A 341 16.96 -32.28 -10.30
CA LEU A 341 16.11 -31.81 -11.41
C LEU A 341 16.51 -32.45 -12.75
N ARG A 342 17.80 -32.60 -13.03
CA ARG A 342 18.29 -33.17 -14.29
C ARG A 342 17.98 -34.65 -14.41
N ALA A 343 18.20 -35.40 -13.33
CA ALA A 343 17.87 -36.81 -13.26
C ALA A 343 16.36 -37.03 -13.38
N ALA A 344 15.56 -36.36 -12.53
CA ALA A 344 14.11 -36.50 -12.52
C ALA A 344 13.45 -35.99 -13.82
N GLY A 345 14.04 -35.00 -14.48
CA GLY A 345 13.53 -34.45 -15.75
C GLY A 345 13.75 -35.36 -16.96
N SER A 346 14.67 -36.32 -16.88
CA SER A 346 14.96 -37.27 -17.97
C SER A 346 13.79 -38.23 -18.26
N SER A 347 13.83 -38.96 -19.38
CA SER A 347 12.87 -40.03 -19.68
C SER A 347 12.92 -41.13 -18.61
N ASP A 348 14.14 -41.52 -18.24
CA ASP A 348 14.41 -42.67 -17.40
C ASP A 348 14.06 -42.36 -15.93
N GLY A 349 14.36 -41.13 -15.48
CA GLY A 349 13.95 -40.64 -14.17
C GLY A 349 12.44 -40.60 -13.97
N ARG A 350 11.65 -40.41 -15.05
CA ARG A 350 10.18 -40.43 -15.01
C ARG A 350 9.57 -41.82 -15.19
N ALA A 351 10.34 -42.79 -15.69
CA ALA A 351 9.91 -44.18 -15.75
C ALA A 351 9.94 -44.85 -14.37
N ARG A 352 10.66 -44.27 -13.41
CA ARG A 352 10.71 -44.74 -12.02
C ARG A 352 9.37 -44.51 -11.30
N ALA A 353 8.99 -45.47 -10.46
CA ALA A 353 7.81 -45.33 -9.62
C ALA A 353 7.98 -44.11 -8.70
N PRO A 354 6.98 -43.20 -8.62
CA PRO A 354 7.08 -42.02 -7.78
C PRO A 354 7.12 -42.42 -6.30
N GLU A 355 8.19 -42.05 -5.61
CA GLU A 355 8.28 -42.25 -4.17
C GLU A 355 7.66 -41.04 -3.43
N ARG A 356 6.70 -41.31 -2.55
CA ARG A 356 6.13 -40.28 -1.68
C ARG A 356 7.19 -39.85 -0.67
N ARG A 357 7.90 -38.78 -0.96
CA ARG A 357 8.73 -38.10 0.05
C ARG A 357 7.85 -37.31 1.02
N PRO A 358 8.20 -37.29 2.33
CA PRO A 358 7.64 -36.31 3.23
C PRO A 358 7.96 -34.91 2.71
N THR A 359 6.97 -34.03 2.76
CA THR A 359 7.05 -32.65 2.26
C THR A 359 8.29 -31.98 2.81
N SER A 360 9.31 -31.71 1.97
CA SER A 360 10.45 -30.92 2.39
C SER A 360 9.93 -29.57 2.88
N VAL A 361 10.42 -29.11 4.04
CA VAL A 361 10.08 -27.79 4.58
C VAL A 361 10.29 -26.77 3.47
N ILE A 362 9.19 -26.18 3.03
CA ILE A 362 9.21 -25.01 2.17
C ILE A 362 9.87 -23.93 3.01
N VAL A 363 11.17 -23.70 2.81
CA VAL A 363 11.80 -22.46 3.24
C VAL A 363 11.20 -21.39 2.34
N ASP A 364 10.07 -20.86 2.77
CA ASP A 364 9.40 -19.73 2.13
C ASP A 364 10.31 -18.52 2.36
N GLY A 365 11.23 -18.33 1.42
CA GLY A 365 12.29 -17.34 1.52
C GLY A 365 11.68 -15.95 1.66
N THR A 366 11.95 -15.31 2.79
CA THR A 366 11.48 -13.98 3.19
C THR A 366 11.98 -12.82 2.32
N ASP A 367 12.53 -13.07 1.12
CA ASP A 367 12.91 -12.05 0.15
C ASP A 367 12.87 -12.58 -1.30
N LEU A 368 12.05 -11.94 -2.15
CA LEU A 368 11.91 -12.25 -3.58
C LEU A 368 13.26 -12.15 -4.33
N ALA A 369 14.19 -11.31 -3.85
CA ALA A 369 15.53 -11.22 -4.44
C ALA A 369 16.37 -12.48 -4.17
N SER A 370 16.27 -13.06 -2.97
CA SER A 370 16.97 -14.30 -2.60
C SER A 370 16.48 -15.50 -3.41
N GLU A 371 15.18 -15.55 -3.73
CA GLU A 371 14.60 -16.59 -4.58
C GLU A 371 15.12 -16.49 -6.03
N HIS A 372 15.26 -15.27 -6.55
CA HIS A 372 15.81 -15.06 -7.89
C HIS A 372 17.26 -15.55 -7.99
N ASP A 373 18.09 -15.20 -7.01
CA ASP A 373 19.51 -15.57 -7.02
C ASP A 373 19.70 -17.09 -6.90
N ARG A 374 18.90 -17.76 -6.06
CA ARG A 374 18.85 -19.22 -5.95
C ARG A 374 18.58 -19.87 -7.32
N TRP A 375 17.50 -19.47 -8.00
CA TRP A 375 17.15 -20.06 -9.30
C TRP A 375 18.21 -19.83 -10.38
N VAL A 376 18.89 -18.66 -10.35
CA VAL A 376 20.00 -18.39 -11.27
C VAL A 376 21.19 -19.31 -11.01
N ARG A 377 21.53 -19.58 -9.73
CA ARG A 377 22.60 -20.54 -9.38
C ARG A 377 22.24 -21.95 -9.83
N ILE A 378 21.01 -22.41 -9.58
CA ILE A 378 20.53 -23.73 -10.02
C ILE A 378 20.62 -23.83 -11.55
N SER A 379 20.13 -22.81 -12.28
CA SER A 379 20.20 -22.80 -13.75
C SER A 379 21.64 -22.88 -14.27
N ARG A 380 22.58 -22.18 -13.63
CA ARG A 380 24.00 -22.23 -13.98
C ARG A 380 24.59 -23.61 -13.72
N ALA A 381 24.33 -24.18 -12.54
CA ALA A 381 24.81 -25.50 -12.14
C ALA A 381 24.25 -26.60 -13.06
N TYR A 382 22.97 -26.53 -13.39
CA TYR A 382 22.30 -27.46 -14.30
C TYR A 382 22.98 -27.55 -15.67
N GLN A 383 23.47 -26.42 -16.18
CA GLN A 383 24.07 -26.32 -17.52
C GLN A 383 25.57 -26.64 -17.55
N HIS A 384 26.32 -26.25 -16.51
CA HIS A 384 27.78 -26.19 -16.60
C HIS A 384 28.51 -26.91 -15.47
N SER A 385 27.81 -27.47 -14.48
CA SER A 385 28.50 -28.12 -13.35
C SER A 385 28.95 -29.53 -13.72
N PRO A 386 30.27 -29.82 -13.70
CA PRO A 386 30.76 -31.17 -13.93
C PRO A 386 30.33 -32.13 -12.81
N ILE A 387 30.01 -31.61 -11.62
CA ILE A 387 29.49 -32.39 -10.49
C ILE A 387 28.09 -32.91 -10.79
N VAL A 388 27.25 -32.09 -11.44
CA VAL A 388 25.92 -32.52 -11.88
C VAL A 388 26.03 -33.64 -12.91
N ASP A 389 26.92 -33.49 -13.90
CA ASP A 389 27.16 -34.52 -14.91
C ASP A 389 27.67 -35.82 -14.27
N ALA A 390 28.65 -35.73 -13.36
CA ALA A 390 29.21 -36.88 -12.67
C ALA A 390 28.19 -37.62 -11.80
N ALA A 391 27.39 -36.89 -11.00
CA ALA A 391 26.38 -37.50 -10.13
C ALA A 391 25.26 -38.19 -10.92
N VAL A 392 24.82 -37.60 -12.04
CA VAL A 392 23.79 -38.21 -12.90
C VAL A 392 24.35 -39.42 -13.66
N ALA A 393 25.60 -39.34 -14.15
CA ALA A 393 26.24 -40.45 -14.86
C ALA A 393 26.54 -41.65 -13.95
N ASP A 394 26.94 -41.41 -12.69
CA ASP A 394 27.19 -42.45 -11.71
C ASP A 394 25.92 -43.25 -11.39
N ALA A 395 24.80 -42.56 -11.16
CA ALA A 395 23.51 -43.22 -10.94
C ALA A 395 23.04 -44.04 -12.14
N ALA A 396 23.26 -43.56 -13.37
CA ALA A 396 22.94 -44.33 -14.58
C ALA A 396 23.78 -45.63 -14.68
N ARG A 397 25.06 -45.59 -14.29
CA ARG A 397 25.93 -46.78 -14.24
C ARG A 397 25.47 -47.79 -13.19
N VAL A 398 25.11 -47.32 -11.99
CA VAL A 398 24.62 -48.18 -10.91
C VAL A 398 23.30 -48.86 -11.30
N GLN A 399 22.38 -48.16 -11.97
CA GLN A 399 21.14 -48.74 -12.48
C GLN A 399 21.38 -49.78 -13.58
N ALA A 400 22.31 -49.51 -14.51
CA ALA A 400 22.65 -50.47 -15.56
C ALA A 400 23.30 -51.74 -15.00
N ALA A 401 24.11 -51.63 -13.94
CA ALA A 401 24.73 -52.77 -13.28
C ALA A 401 23.72 -53.61 -12.48
N GLY A 402 22.73 -52.98 -11.83
CA GLY A 402 21.71 -53.67 -11.03
C GLY A 402 20.55 -54.28 -11.82
N GLY A 403 20.45 -54.03 -13.14
CA GLY A 403 19.45 -54.64 -14.03
C GLY A 403 19.96 -55.86 -14.82
N MET A 404 21.19 -56.30 -14.55
CA MET A 404 21.83 -57.48 -15.16
C MET A 404 21.85 -58.72 -14.25
N ASP A 405 21.32 -58.61 -13.04
CA ASP A 405 21.02 -59.71 -12.12
C ASP A 405 19.50 -60.00 -12.14
#